data_AF-A0A932USQ2-F1
#
_entry.id   AF-A0A932USQ2-F1
#
_cell.length_a   1.000
_cell.length_b   1.000
_cell.length_c   1.000
_cell.angle_alpha   90.00
_cell.angle_beta   90.00
_cell.angle_gamma   90.00
#
_symmetry.space_group_name_H-M   'P 1'
#
loop_
_entity.id
_entity.type
_entity.pdbx_description
1 polymer ?
#
loop_
_entity_poly.entity_id
_entity_poly.type
_entity_poly.pdbx_seq_one_letter_code
_entity_poly.pdbx_strand_id
1 'polypeptide(L)' 'MERIELELDEQTLERARRLAEARRCTVEQLLKDMIEHLGVATPTDDVFLGMLAQEPELIEQVVESAMQAREEHPLRQSGG' A
#
# COMPACT_ATOMS: atom_id res chain seq x y z
N MET A 1 9.38 29.21 -9.73
CA MET A 1 8.25 28.47 -10.34
C MET A 1 8.64 28.20 -11.78
N GLU A 2 8.68 26.94 -12.16
CA GLU A 2 8.92 26.51 -13.54
C GLU A 2 7.59 26.14 -14.18
N ARG A 3 7.42 26.44 -15.47
CA ARG A 3 6.19 26.16 -16.21
C ARG A 3 6.41 24.89 -17.03
N ILE A 4 5.57 23.89 -16.79
CA ILE A 4 5.53 22.64 -17.56
C ILE A 4 4.29 22.70 -18.45
N GLU A 5 4.46 22.39 -19.73
CA GLU A 5 3.35 22.20 -20.68
C GLU A 5 3.23 20.70 -20.98
N LEU A 6 2.02 20.18 -20.85
CA LEU A 6 1.73 18.76 -21.00
C LEU A 6 0.63 18.59 -22.05
N GLU A 7 0.95 17.87 -23.11
CA GLU A 7 -0.05 17.43 -24.08
C GLU A 7 -0.64 16.09 -23.61
N LEU A 8 -1.96 16.04 -23.52
CA LEU A 8 -2.72 14.84 -23.19
C LEU A 8 -3.68 14.56 -24.34
N ASP A 9 -3.90 13.28 -24.62
CA ASP A 9 -5.02 12.89 -25.46
C ASP A 9 -6.36 13.29 -24.81
N GLU A 10 -7.39 13.40 -25.64
CA GLU A 10 -8.72 13.86 -25.22
C GLU A 10 -9.32 12.97 -24.12
N GLN A 11 -9.15 11.66 -24.22
CA GLN A 11 -9.68 10.70 -23.25
C GLN A 11 -9.01 10.85 -21.88
N THR A 12 -7.70 11.00 -21.86
CA THR A 12 -6.90 11.18 -20.64
C THR A 12 -7.22 12.52 -19.99
N LEU A 13 -7.38 13.59 -20.78
CA LEU A 13 -7.79 14.89 -20.28
C LEU A 13 -9.18 14.86 -19.65
N GLU A 14 -10.14 14.19 -20.27
CA GLU A 14 -11.49 14.07 -19.75
C GLU A 14 -11.53 13.27 -18.45
N ARG A 15 -10.76 12.19 -18.36
CA ARG A 15 -10.60 11.41 -17.11
C ARG A 15 -9.99 12.25 -16.00
N ALA A 16 -8.94 13.03 -16.30
CA ALA A 16 -8.31 13.92 -15.33
C ALA A 16 -9.30 14.97 -14.79
N ARG A 17 -10.11 15.57 -15.67
CA ARG A 17 -11.16 16.52 -15.28
C ARG A 17 -12.21 15.88 -14.37
N ARG A 18 -12.76 14.73 -14.76
CA ARG A 18 -13.74 14.00 -13.95
C ARG A 18 -13.19 13.63 -12.57
N LEU A 19 -11.93 13.22 -12.50
CA LEU A 19 -11.29 12.88 -11.24
C LEU A 19 -11.04 14.11 -10.36
N ALA A 20 -10.66 15.23 -10.96
CA ALA A 20 -10.48 16.50 -10.27
C ALA A 20 -11.82 17.04 -9.71
N GLU A 21 -12.90 16.97 -10.50
CA GLU A 21 -14.25 17.33 -10.06
C GLU A 21 -14.72 16.47 -8.88
N ALA A 22 -14.54 15.15 -8.96
CA ALA A 22 -14.91 14.23 -7.89
C ALA A 22 -14.19 14.53 -6.57
N ARG A 23 -12.94 15.01 -6.66
CA ARG A 23 -12.11 15.40 -5.51
C ARG A 23 -12.21 16.89 -5.16
N ARG A 24 -13.06 17.66 -5.87
CA ARG A 24 -13.22 19.12 -5.73
C ARG A 24 -11.90 19.89 -5.81
N CYS A 25 -10.98 19.44 -6.65
CA CYS A 25 -9.69 20.08 -6.87
C CYS A 25 -9.50 20.45 -8.34
N THR A 26 -8.43 21.19 -8.65
CA THR A 26 -8.03 21.47 -10.03
C THR A 26 -7.19 20.32 -10.59
N VAL A 27 -7.13 20.20 -11.91
CA VAL A 27 -6.24 19.21 -12.57
C VAL A 27 -4.77 19.43 -12.18
N GLU A 28 -4.35 20.69 -12.00
CA GLU A 28 -3.01 21.01 -11.52
C GLU A 28 -2.77 20.46 -10.10
N GLN A 29 -3.72 20.65 -9.18
CA GLN A 29 -3.60 20.15 -7.82
C GLN A 29 -3.62 18.61 -7.80
N LEU A 30 -4.50 17.99 -8.59
CA LEU A 30 -4.54 16.54 -8.76
C LEU A 30 -3.19 15.99 -9.23
N LEU A 31 -2.54 16.63 -10.21
CA LEU A 31 -1.24 16.21 -10.71
C LEU A 31 -0.14 16.38 -9.67
N LYS A 32 -0.13 17.49 -8.91
CA LYS A 32 0.81 17.70 -7.79
C LYS A 32 0.66 16.61 -6.73
N ASP A 33 -0.57 16.38 -6.29
CA ASP A 33 -0.87 15.36 -5.28
C ASP A 33 -0.46 13.96 -5.77
N MET A 34 -0.71 13.64 -7.05
CA MET A 34 -0.29 12.37 -7.65
C MET A 34 1.23 12.23 -7.68
N ILE A 35 1.97 13.28 -8.06
CA ILE A 35 3.43 13.25 -8.11
C ILE A 35 4.00 13.11 -6.69
N GLU A 36 3.44 13.78 -5.68
CA GLU A 36 3.84 13.60 -4.29
C GLU A 36 3.59 12.16 -3.81
N HIS A 37 2.42 11.59 -4.10
CA HIS A 37 2.11 10.21 -3.72
C HIS A 37 2.99 9.18 -4.44
N LEU A 38 3.27 9.38 -5.74
CA LEU A 38 4.14 8.50 -6.52
C LEU A 38 5.62 8.70 -6.15
N GLY A 39 6.02 9.90 -5.73
CA GLY A 39 7.36 10.21 -5.25
C GLY A 39 7.65 9.60 -3.88
N VAL A 40 6.65 9.46 -3.01
CA VAL A 40 6.77 8.68 -1.76
C VAL A 40 6.95 7.18 -2.06
N ALA A 41 6.52 6.71 -3.24
CA ALA A 41 6.72 5.35 -3.70
C ALA A 41 8.06 5.12 -4.44
N THR A 42 9.05 6.02 -4.33
CA THR A 42 10.44 5.56 -4.45
C THR A 42 10.66 4.54 -3.35
N PRO A 43 11.21 3.35 -3.64
CA PRO A 43 11.41 2.34 -2.61
C PRO A 43 12.29 2.99 -1.55
N THR A 44 11.69 3.29 -0.40
CA THR A 44 12.41 3.12 0.83
C THR A 44 12.99 1.72 0.71
N ASP A 45 14.32 1.63 0.69
CA ASP A 45 15.00 0.53 1.33
C ASP A 45 14.40 0.46 2.74
N ASP A 46 13.22 -0.17 2.84
CA ASP A 46 12.47 -0.25 4.07
C ASP A 46 13.27 -1.26 4.87
N VAL A 47 14.19 -0.73 5.67
CA VAL A 47 15.07 -1.51 6.56
C VAL A 47 14.22 -2.48 7.39
N PHE A 48 12.95 -2.14 7.63
CA PHE A 48 11.95 -2.98 8.27
C PHE A 48 11.46 -4.17 7.42
N LEU A 49 11.31 -4.04 6.10
CA LEU A 49 11.06 -5.17 5.21
C LEU A 49 12.29 -6.09 5.08
N GLY A 50 13.49 -5.51 5.18
CA GLY A 50 14.74 -6.27 5.22
C GLY A 50 14.98 -7.03 6.53
N MET A 51 14.56 -6.49 7.67
CA MET A 51 14.70 -7.17 8.98
C MET A 51 13.85 -8.44 9.08
N LEU A 52 12.61 -8.41 8.57
CA LEU A 52 11.73 -9.59 8.59
C LEU A 52 12.16 -10.67 7.57
N ALA A 53 12.96 -10.30 6.57
CA ALA A 53 13.52 -11.24 5.61
C ALA A 53 14.77 -11.98 6.11
N GLN A 54 15.37 -11.54 7.23
CA GLN A 54 16.64 -12.09 7.74
C GLN A 54 16.48 -13.28 8.70
N GLU A 55 15.27 -13.54 9.20
CA GLU A 55 15.02 -14.63 10.15
C GLU A 55 13.77 -15.45 9.75
N PRO A 56 13.83 -16.19 8.63
CA PRO A 56 12.73 -17.04 8.18
C PRO A 56 12.32 -18.09 9.22
N GLU A 57 13.24 -18.51 10.10
CA GLU A 57 12.99 -19.47 11.17
C GLU A 57 12.03 -18.94 12.25
N LEU A 58 11.96 -17.61 12.45
CA LEU A 58 11.01 -17.03 13.40
C LEU A 58 9.56 -17.17 12.94
N ILE A 59 9.32 -17.13 11.63
CA ILE A 59 7.98 -17.33 11.07
C ILE A 59 7.50 -18.76 11.35
N GLU A 60 8.38 -19.76 11.20
CA GLU A 60 8.07 -21.16 11.51
C GLU A 60 7.69 -21.35 12.99
N GLN A 61 8.46 -20.74 13.91
CA GLN A 61 8.18 -20.81 15.35
C GLN A 61 6.85 -20.15 15.75
N VAL A 62 6.51 -19.02 15.13
CA VAL A 62 5.23 -18.33 15.36
C VAL A 62 4.06 -19.16 14.85
N VAL A 63 4.19 -19.77 13.67
CA VAL A 63 3.16 -20.63 13.10
C VAL A 63 2.97 -21.89 13.96
N GLU A 64 4.06 -22.54 14.39
CA GLU A 64 4.00 -23.71 15.25
C GLU A 64 3.32 -23.38 16.59
N SER A 65 3.72 -22.28 17.24
CA SER A 65 3.13 -21.82 18.50
C SER A 65 1.64 -21.52 18.36
N ALA A 66 1.22 -20.87 17.27
CA ALA A 66 -0.18 -20.59 16.99
C ALA A 66 -0.99 -21.88 16.73
N MET A 67 -0.38 -22.88 16.09
CA MET A 67 -1.01 -24.18 15.86
C MET A 67 -1.20 -24.97 17.15
N GLN A 68 -0.18 -25.01 18.02
CA GLN A 68 -0.26 -25.65 19.35
C GLN A 68 -1.31 -24.97 20.23
N ALA A 69 -1.31 -23.64 20.31
CA ALA A 69 -2.31 -22.89 21.07
C ALA A 69 -3.73 -23.16 20.57
N ARG A 70 -3.92 -23.36 19.26
CA ARG A 70 -5.21 -23.73 18.67
C ARG A 70 -5.63 -25.17 18.99
N GLU A 71 -4.69 -26.09 19.14
CA GLU A 71 -4.97 -27.47 19.56
C GLU A 71 -5.32 -27.57 21.03
N GLU A 72 -4.63 -26.81 21.87
CA GLU A 72 -4.88 -26.72 23.31
C GLU A 72 -6.07 -25.82 23.65
N HIS A 73 -6.64 -25.13 22.65
CA HIS A 73 -7.73 -24.19 22.88
C HIS A 73 -8.99 -24.92 23.41
N PRO A 74 -9.60 -24.45 24.52
CA PRO A 74 -10.72 -25.12 25.18
C PRO A 74 -11.91 -25.41 24.26
N LEU A 75 -12.16 -24.50 23.30
CA LEU A 75 -13.24 -24.64 22.30
C LEU A 75 -13.04 -25.84 21.34
N ARG A 76 -11.81 -26.35 21.22
CA ARG A 76 -11.48 -27.51 20.37
C ARG A 76 -11.52 -28.82 21.15
N GLN A 77 -11.33 -28.77 22.47
CA GLN A 77 -11.43 -29.91 23.39
C GLN A 77 -12.86 -30.17 23.90
N SER A 78 -13.81 -29.26 23.65
CA SER A 78 -15.22 -29.37 24.03
C SER A 78 -16.07 -30.26 23.09
N GLY A 79 -15.46 -31.00 22.17
CA GLY A 79 -16.14 -32.00 21.34
C GLY A 79 -15.97 -33.40 21.91
N GLY A 80 -16.81 -33.76 22.88
CA GLY A 80 -17.11 -35.14 23.26
C GLY A 80 -18.30 -35.67 22.48
#